data_AF-A0A3B0UWP0-F1
#
_entry.id   AF-A0A3B0UWP0-F1
#
_cell.length_a   1.000
_cell.length_b   1.000
_cell.length_c   1.000
_cell.angle_alpha   90.00
_cell.angle_beta   90.00
_cell.angle_gamma   90.00
#
_symmetry.space_group_name_H-M   'P 1'
#
loop_
_entity.id
_entity.type
_entity.pdbx_description
1 polymer ?
#
loop_
_entity_poly.entity_id
_entity_poly.type
_entity_poly.pdbx_seq_one_letter_code
_entity_poly.pdbx_strand_id
1 'polypeptide(L)'
;MLKFDKLYLVIFSLGAMLLFTTSCSKGGKNISRTTGWAYNNPKNGGFEVIPSKEQKTGPGLVFIEGGTFTMGATEETPFYEWDNPPHKVTVNSFYMDETEVSNIAYLEYIYWLKRVYGQDYPMVVRKALPDTTVWLNKMTYNEPLVENYFRHPAYHNYPVVGVSWLQANAYASWRTDRVNEQQLINAGYLDYDPDQKDDNSFNTEAYLSGQYKGLVKEGKKDLNPNGTGVRKVRYGDGILLPHYRLPTEAEWEYAALGLIGNTVNNRVADRKVYPWNGKGLRSDNKKHYGSYVANFKIGQGDYMGVAGDLNDGASIPAPVMSYWPNDFGLYNMAGNVSE
;
A
#
# COMPACT_ATOMS: atom_id res chain seq x y z
N MET A 1 7.11 68.59 47.99
CA MET A 1 5.85 68.45 47.23
C MET A 1 6.18 67.51 46.07
N LEU A 2 5.88 66.21 46.03
CA LEU A 2 4.88 65.37 46.71
C LEU A 2 5.56 64.19 47.45
N LYS A 3 5.05 63.81 48.62
CA LYS A 3 5.36 62.51 49.25
C LYS A 3 4.42 61.49 48.61
N PHE A 4 4.91 60.67 47.69
CA PHE A 4 4.16 59.51 47.21
C PHE A 4 4.22 58.43 48.28
N ASP A 5 3.09 58.20 48.96
CA ASP A 5 2.97 57.19 50.00
C ASP A 5 3.27 55.80 49.45
N LYS A 6 4.14 55.06 50.17
CA LYS A 6 4.51 53.65 49.88
C LYS A 6 3.28 52.73 49.72
N LEU A 7 2.11 53.15 50.21
CA LEU A 7 0.84 52.46 50.06
C LEU A 7 0.37 52.36 48.59
N TYR A 8 0.55 53.40 47.78
CA TYR A 8 0.12 53.39 46.37
C TYR A 8 1.01 52.50 45.51
N LEU A 9 2.30 52.41 45.84
CA LEU A 9 3.26 51.53 45.16
C LEU A 9 2.97 50.05 45.46
N VAL A 10 2.54 49.74 46.68
CA VAL A 10 2.09 48.38 47.06
C VAL A 10 0.77 48.04 46.36
N ILE A 11 -0.20 48.97 46.29
CA ILE A 11 -1.49 48.75 45.60
C ILE A 11 -1.29 48.61 44.08
N PHE A 12 -0.35 49.35 43.48
CA PHE A 12 -0.01 49.19 42.06
C PHE A 12 0.73 47.87 41.79
N SER A 13 1.56 47.40 42.74
CA SER A 13 2.23 46.10 42.63
C SER A 13 1.27 44.92 42.85
N LEU A 14 0.28 45.03 43.73
CA LEU A 14 -0.79 44.03 43.89
C LEU A 14 -1.78 44.05 42.72
N GLY A 15 -2.09 45.23 42.16
CA GLY A 15 -2.92 45.36 40.97
C GLY A 15 -2.26 44.77 39.72
N ALA A 16 -0.95 44.92 39.58
CA ALA A 16 -0.17 44.30 38.50
C ALA A 16 -0.04 42.78 38.65
N MET A 17 -0.07 42.25 39.88
CA MET A 17 -0.04 40.79 40.14
C MET A 17 -1.39 40.10 39.91
N LEU A 18 -2.49 40.85 39.94
CA LEU A 18 -3.86 40.36 39.66
C LEU A 18 -4.26 40.41 38.18
N LEU A 19 -3.47 41.06 37.31
CA LEU A 19 -3.76 41.22 35.88
C LEU A 19 -3.10 40.18 34.97
N PHE A 20 -2.45 39.15 35.53
CA PHE A 20 -1.80 38.07 34.76
C PHE A 20 -2.52 36.71 34.80
N THR A 21 -3.77 36.64 35.25
CA THR A 21 -4.53 35.37 35.29
C THR A 21 -5.45 35.14 34.09
N THR A 22 -5.47 36.04 33.10
CA THR A 22 -6.16 35.81 31.81
C THR A 22 -5.22 35.22 30.77
N SER A 23 -4.66 34.04 31.06
CA SER A 23 -3.97 33.25 30.04
C SER A 23 -4.64 31.89 29.92
N CYS A 24 -5.50 31.83 28.90
CA CYS A 24 -6.05 30.64 28.23
C CYS A 24 -5.91 29.33 29.01
N SER A 25 -7.04 28.87 29.56
CA SER A 25 -7.24 27.46 29.88
C SER A 25 -6.68 26.63 28.73
N LYS A 26 -5.61 25.87 29.00
CA LYS A 26 -5.17 24.77 28.16
C LYS A 26 -6.40 23.88 27.98
N GLY A 27 -7.11 24.04 26.85
CA GLY A 27 -8.28 23.25 26.51
C GLY A 27 -7.90 21.79 26.67
N GLY A 28 -8.56 21.09 27.59
CA GLY A 28 -8.27 19.69 27.85
C GLY A 28 -8.31 18.95 26.53
N LYS A 29 -7.23 18.22 26.20
CA LYS A 29 -7.09 17.46 24.95
C LYS A 29 -8.24 16.47 24.69
N ASN A 30 -9.11 16.26 25.67
CA ASN A 30 -10.25 15.34 25.64
C ASN A 30 -11.59 16.08 25.74
N ILE A 31 -11.72 17.33 25.27
CA ILE A 31 -13.01 18.03 25.21
C ILE A 31 -13.36 18.32 23.76
N SER A 32 -14.59 18.03 23.39
CA SER A 32 -15.14 18.31 22.07
C SER A 32 -15.19 19.80 21.80
N ARG A 33 -14.55 20.24 20.73
CA ARG A 33 -14.61 21.65 20.29
C ARG A 33 -16.01 22.06 19.83
N THR A 34 -16.77 21.13 19.27
CA THR A 34 -18.11 21.40 18.72
C THR A 34 -19.18 21.39 19.79
N THR A 35 -19.09 20.45 20.74
CA THR A 35 -20.17 20.21 21.73
C THR A 35 -19.79 20.60 23.15
N GLY A 36 -18.51 20.77 23.47
CA GLY A 36 -18.02 21.04 24.83
C GLY A 36 -18.01 19.82 25.76
N TRP A 37 -18.42 18.64 25.28
CA TRP A 37 -18.45 17.41 26.07
C TRP A 37 -17.07 16.75 26.16
N ALA A 38 -16.75 16.14 27.31
CA ALA A 38 -15.52 15.38 27.48
C ALA A 38 -15.56 14.03 26.73
N TYR A 39 -14.54 13.76 25.93
CA TYR A 39 -14.25 12.48 25.29
C TYR A 39 -13.75 11.44 26.31
N ASN A 40 -13.91 10.15 25.98
CA ASN A 40 -13.42 9.00 26.76
C ASN A 40 -13.94 8.94 28.20
N ASN A 41 -15.15 9.46 28.46
CA ASN A 41 -15.75 9.43 29.79
C ASN A 41 -16.95 8.47 29.82
N PRO A 42 -16.90 7.37 30.60
CA PRO A 42 -18.00 6.41 30.73
C PRO A 42 -19.31 7.04 31.23
N LYS A 43 -19.22 8.09 32.06
CA LYS A 43 -20.40 8.76 32.62
C LYS A 43 -21.16 9.58 31.57
N ASN A 44 -20.49 10.00 30.51
CA ASN A 44 -21.04 10.86 29.45
C ASN A 44 -21.36 10.06 28.18
N GLY A 45 -21.84 8.82 28.33
CA GLY A 45 -22.19 7.96 27.21
C GLY A 45 -21.00 7.26 26.55
N GLY A 46 -19.78 7.39 27.08
CA GLY A 46 -18.68 6.52 26.70
C GLY A 46 -18.08 6.75 25.31
N PHE A 47 -18.30 7.92 24.68
CA PHE A 47 -17.76 8.18 23.34
C PHE A 47 -16.22 8.14 23.34
N GLU A 48 -15.67 7.17 22.64
CA GLU A 48 -14.23 6.92 22.60
C GLU A 48 -13.57 7.67 21.44
N VAL A 49 -12.53 8.44 21.76
CA VAL A 49 -11.66 9.09 20.77
C VAL A 49 -10.24 8.66 21.03
N ILE A 50 -9.66 7.99 20.04
CA ILE A 50 -8.25 7.63 20.07
C ILE A 50 -7.46 8.81 19.52
N PRO A 51 -6.35 9.21 20.16
CA PRO A 51 -5.49 10.24 19.60
C PRO A 51 -5.03 9.83 18.20
N SER A 52 -5.12 10.75 17.25
CA SER A 52 -4.64 10.53 15.89
C SER A 52 -3.15 10.17 15.92
N LYS A 53 -2.83 8.96 15.48
CA LYS A 53 -1.47 8.55 15.16
C LYS A 53 -1.38 8.37 13.66
N GLU A 54 -0.22 8.63 13.10
CA GLU A 54 0.05 8.25 11.70
C GLU A 54 -0.21 6.76 11.55
N GLN A 55 -0.95 6.43 10.49
CA GLN A 55 -1.26 5.05 10.18
C GLN A 55 0.02 4.32 9.81
N LYS A 56 0.27 3.17 10.43
CA LYS A 56 1.40 2.33 10.07
C LYS A 56 1.23 1.85 8.63
N THR A 57 2.29 1.93 7.84
CA THR A 57 2.30 1.36 6.50
C THR A 57 2.18 -0.16 6.57
N GLY A 58 1.42 -0.74 5.64
CA GLY A 58 1.38 -2.18 5.48
C GLY A 58 2.72 -2.73 4.98
N PRO A 59 2.97 -4.04 5.11
CA PRO A 59 4.21 -4.64 4.65
C PRO A 59 4.35 -4.52 3.12
N GLY A 60 5.50 -4.03 2.65
CA GLY A 60 5.82 -3.88 1.23
C GLY A 60 5.09 -2.73 0.52
N LEU A 61 4.39 -1.86 1.27
CA LEU A 61 3.68 -0.71 0.71
C LEU A 61 4.50 0.58 0.81
N VAL A 62 4.41 1.39 -0.23
CA VAL A 62 4.96 2.73 -0.33
C VAL A 62 3.83 3.76 -0.33
N PHE A 63 4.04 4.88 0.37
CA PHE A 63 3.09 6.00 0.36
C PHE A 63 3.26 6.83 -0.91
N ILE A 64 2.17 6.96 -1.67
CA ILE A 64 2.11 7.76 -2.88
C ILE A 64 1.33 9.04 -2.56
N GLU A 65 2.04 10.17 -2.54
CA GLU A 65 1.42 11.48 -2.33
C GLU A 65 0.52 11.83 -3.52
N GLY A 66 -0.74 12.11 -3.23
CA GLY A 66 -1.74 12.46 -4.23
C GLY A 66 -1.52 13.84 -4.84
N GLY A 67 -2.05 14.04 -6.04
CA GLY A 67 -1.86 15.27 -6.80
C GLY A 67 -2.68 15.28 -8.09
N THR A 68 -2.55 16.37 -8.84
CA THR A 68 -3.14 16.50 -10.17
C THR A 68 -2.06 16.32 -11.22
N PHE A 69 -2.30 15.44 -12.19
CA PHE A 69 -1.41 15.24 -13.33
C PHE A 69 -2.20 15.21 -14.65
N THR A 70 -1.48 15.22 -15.77
CA THR A 70 -2.10 15.07 -17.10
C THR A 70 -1.88 13.64 -17.57
N MET A 71 -2.93 12.83 -17.43
CA MET A 71 -2.97 11.44 -17.86
C MET A 71 -3.02 11.38 -19.38
N GLY A 72 -2.36 10.39 -19.96
CA GLY A 72 -2.41 10.04 -21.36
C GLY A 72 -1.19 10.46 -22.18
N ALA A 73 -1.33 10.41 -23.51
CA ALA A 73 -0.21 10.58 -24.42
C ALA A 73 0.56 11.90 -24.16
N THR A 74 1.88 11.77 -24.01
CA THR A 74 2.78 12.90 -23.81
C THR A 74 3.42 13.36 -25.13
N GLU A 75 3.60 12.44 -26.08
CA GLU A 75 4.15 12.71 -27.41
C GLU A 75 3.12 12.34 -28.50
N GLU A 76 3.25 12.96 -29.67
CA GLU A 76 2.49 12.58 -30.85
C GLU A 76 2.94 11.21 -31.34
N THR A 77 2.02 10.26 -31.42
CA THR A 77 2.32 8.94 -31.98
C THR A 77 2.39 9.03 -33.50
N PRO A 78 3.33 8.32 -34.17
CA PRO A 78 3.44 8.34 -35.63
C PRO A 78 2.17 7.90 -36.37
N PHE A 79 1.31 7.14 -35.69
CA PHE A 79 0.09 6.57 -36.26
C PHE A 79 -1.17 7.43 -36.00
N TYR A 80 -1.05 8.58 -35.31
CA TYR A 80 -2.18 9.44 -34.95
C TYR A 80 -3.36 8.65 -34.36
N GLU A 81 -3.08 7.67 -33.50
CA GLU A 81 -4.11 6.90 -32.82
C GLU A 81 -4.72 7.76 -31.70
N TRP A 82 -6.07 7.82 -31.65
CA TRP A 82 -6.85 8.65 -30.71
C TRP A 82 -7.34 7.85 -29.49
N ASP A 83 -6.60 6.83 -29.09
CA ASP A 83 -6.96 5.94 -27.99
C ASP A 83 -6.59 6.51 -26.61
N ASN A 84 -5.65 7.45 -26.53
CA ASN A 84 -5.22 8.03 -25.25
C ASN A 84 -5.09 9.58 -25.23
N PRO A 85 -6.20 10.33 -25.35
CA PRO A 85 -6.17 11.79 -25.35
C PRO A 85 -5.78 12.37 -23.98
N PRO A 86 -4.83 13.33 -23.93
CA PRO A 86 -4.33 13.85 -22.67
C PRO A 86 -5.39 14.67 -21.92
N HIS A 87 -5.63 14.33 -20.66
CA HIS A 87 -6.60 15.03 -19.80
C HIS A 87 -6.12 15.11 -18.35
N LYS A 88 -6.61 16.09 -17.60
CA LYS A 88 -6.20 16.28 -16.20
C LYS A 88 -6.99 15.37 -15.27
N VAL A 89 -6.28 14.61 -14.45
CA VAL A 89 -6.85 13.74 -13.41
C VAL A 89 -6.25 14.12 -12.07
N THR A 90 -7.08 14.10 -11.03
CA THR A 90 -6.65 14.30 -9.64
C THR A 90 -6.77 12.98 -8.90
N VAL A 91 -5.65 12.54 -8.33
CA VAL A 91 -5.53 11.29 -7.59
C VAL A 91 -5.33 11.62 -6.11
N ASN A 92 -6.09 10.98 -5.24
CA ASN A 92 -5.91 11.12 -3.79
C ASN A 92 -4.62 10.41 -3.35
N SER A 93 -4.10 10.72 -2.16
CA SER A 93 -2.96 9.97 -1.65
C SER A 93 -3.36 8.53 -1.33
N PHE A 94 -2.52 7.57 -1.70
CA PHE A 94 -2.79 6.14 -1.50
C PHE A 94 -1.49 5.37 -1.23
N TYR A 95 -1.62 4.07 -1.00
CA TYR A 95 -0.47 3.18 -0.84
C TYR A 95 -0.43 2.20 -2.00
N MET A 96 0.77 1.92 -2.50
CA MET A 96 1.01 0.99 -3.60
C MET A 96 2.12 0.02 -3.23
N ASP A 97 2.10 -1.19 -3.75
CA ASP A 97 3.19 -2.15 -3.56
C ASP A 97 4.46 -1.63 -4.21
N GLU A 98 5.59 -1.79 -3.52
CA GLU A 98 6.90 -1.36 -4.03
C GLU A 98 7.33 -2.09 -5.31
N THR A 99 6.88 -3.34 -5.48
CA THR A 99 7.21 -4.20 -6.60
C THR A 99 6.00 -5.02 -7.05
N GLU A 100 6.09 -5.63 -8.24
CA GLU A 100 5.21 -6.71 -8.68
C GLU A 100 5.08 -7.81 -7.60
N VAL A 101 3.94 -8.52 -7.60
CA VAL A 101 3.75 -9.66 -6.71
C VAL A 101 4.71 -10.79 -7.09
N SER A 102 5.61 -11.14 -6.18
CA SER A 102 6.59 -12.20 -6.41
C SER A 102 5.98 -13.60 -6.33
N ASN A 103 6.65 -14.58 -6.95
CA ASN A 103 6.27 -15.99 -6.88
C ASN A 103 6.19 -16.49 -5.44
N ILE A 104 7.13 -16.10 -4.56
CA ILE A 104 7.10 -16.50 -3.14
C ILE A 104 5.85 -15.97 -2.41
N ALA A 105 5.47 -14.71 -2.66
CA ALA A 105 4.29 -14.10 -2.05
C ALA A 105 3.00 -14.79 -2.53
N TYR A 106 2.94 -15.18 -3.81
CA TYR A 106 1.81 -15.92 -4.34
C TYR A 106 1.80 -17.39 -3.88
N LEU A 107 2.97 -18.02 -3.71
CA LEU A 107 3.09 -19.36 -3.13
C LEU A 107 2.62 -19.39 -1.67
N GLU A 108 2.89 -18.34 -0.88
CA GLU A 108 2.34 -18.18 0.48
C GLU A 108 0.81 -18.21 0.45
N TYR A 109 0.19 -17.48 -0.47
CA TYR A 109 -1.25 -17.49 -0.68
C TYR A 109 -1.79 -18.89 -1.01
N ILE A 110 -1.17 -19.58 -1.97
CA ILE A 110 -1.56 -20.94 -2.34
C ILE A 110 -1.36 -21.93 -1.18
N TYR A 111 -0.29 -21.78 -0.42
CA TYR A 111 -0.03 -22.61 0.77
C TYR A 111 -1.13 -22.41 1.82
N TRP A 112 -1.49 -21.15 2.09
CA TRP A 112 -2.58 -20.83 3.01
C TRP A 112 -3.90 -21.42 2.56
N LEU A 113 -4.26 -21.26 1.28
CA LEU A 113 -5.50 -21.84 0.72
C LEU A 113 -5.52 -23.37 0.83
N LYS A 114 -4.39 -24.04 0.56
CA LYS A 114 -4.29 -25.50 0.70
C LYS A 114 -4.49 -25.95 2.14
N ARG A 115 -3.95 -25.21 3.10
CA ARG A 115 -4.10 -25.51 4.53
C ARG A 115 -5.54 -25.34 5.00
N VAL A 116 -6.18 -24.23 4.63
CA VAL A 116 -7.51 -23.85 5.14
C VAL A 116 -8.64 -24.58 4.41
N TYR A 117 -8.56 -24.70 3.08
CA TYR A 117 -9.64 -25.19 2.22
C TYR A 117 -9.29 -26.45 1.44
N GLY A 118 -8.07 -26.98 1.54
CA GLY A 118 -7.62 -28.07 0.66
C GLY A 118 -8.35 -29.39 0.86
N GLN A 119 -8.88 -29.65 2.06
CA GLN A 119 -9.64 -30.86 2.37
C GLN A 119 -11.09 -30.76 1.89
N ASP A 120 -11.77 -29.68 2.28
CA ASP A 120 -13.22 -29.53 2.09
C ASP A 120 -13.58 -28.86 0.76
N TYR A 121 -12.77 -27.91 0.29
CA TYR A 121 -13.01 -27.13 -0.93
C TYR A 121 -11.79 -27.08 -1.87
N PRO A 122 -11.30 -28.22 -2.40
CA PRO A 122 -10.13 -28.28 -3.28
C PRO A 122 -10.28 -27.43 -4.56
N MET A 123 -11.51 -27.15 -4.97
CA MET A 123 -11.82 -26.30 -6.12
C MET A 123 -11.38 -24.84 -5.93
N VAL A 124 -11.36 -24.32 -4.70
CA VAL A 124 -10.89 -22.96 -4.39
C VAL A 124 -9.39 -22.87 -4.69
N VAL A 125 -8.62 -23.84 -4.20
CA VAL A 125 -7.18 -23.95 -4.45
C VAL A 125 -6.90 -24.06 -5.96
N ARG A 126 -7.62 -24.95 -6.65
CA ARG A 126 -7.39 -25.18 -8.09
C ARG A 126 -7.66 -23.92 -8.93
N LYS A 127 -8.69 -23.14 -8.57
CA LYS A 127 -9.01 -21.88 -9.23
C LYS A 127 -7.96 -20.79 -8.96
N ALA A 128 -7.27 -20.84 -7.83
CA ALA A 128 -6.24 -19.87 -7.48
C ALA A 128 -4.87 -20.17 -8.13
N LEU A 129 -4.62 -21.40 -8.60
CA LEU A 129 -3.34 -21.74 -9.24
C LEU A 129 -3.13 -20.95 -10.54
N PRO A 130 -1.94 -20.37 -10.76
CA PRO A 130 -1.62 -19.70 -12.02
C PRO A 130 -1.57 -20.69 -13.18
N ASP A 131 -1.85 -20.21 -14.37
CA ASP A 131 -1.69 -20.97 -15.60
C ASP A 131 -0.20 -21.01 -15.99
N THR A 132 0.46 -22.15 -15.78
CA THR A 132 1.87 -22.32 -16.16
C THR A 132 2.06 -22.57 -17.66
N THR A 133 0.97 -22.81 -18.42
CA THR A 133 1.05 -23.08 -19.87
C THR A 133 1.35 -21.83 -20.69
N VAL A 134 1.35 -20.64 -20.07
CA VAL A 134 1.77 -19.38 -20.72
C VAL A 134 3.18 -19.43 -21.31
N TRP A 135 4.03 -20.33 -20.81
CA TRP A 135 5.38 -20.54 -21.31
C TRP A 135 5.44 -21.50 -22.51
N LEU A 136 4.40 -22.30 -22.74
CA LEU A 136 4.39 -23.30 -23.80
C LEU A 136 4.29 -22.65 -25.18
N ASN A 137 5.24 -22.99 -26.05
CA ASN A 137 5.19 -22.66 -27.47
C ASN A 137 5.56 -23.90 -28.29
N LYS A 138 4.81 -24.18 -29.36
CA LYS A 138 4.91 -25.42 -30.16
C LYS A 138 6.30 -25.65 -30.77
N MET A 139 7.11 -24.60 -30.94
CA MET A 139 8.40 -24.66 -31.62
C MET A 139 9.58 -24.23 -30.72
N THR A 140 9.36 -24.08 -29.40
CA THR A 140 10.39 -23.60 -28.47
C THR A 140 10.52 -24.53 -27.28
N TYR A 141 11.76 -24.77 -26.84
CA TYR A 141 12.05 -25.56 -25.64
C TYR A 141 11.90 -24.72 -24.37
N ASN A 142 10.66 -24.53 -23.92
CA ASN A 142 10.29 -23.75 -22.73
C ASN A 142 9.71 -24.61 -21.59
N GLU A 143 9.68 -25.93 -21.76
CA GLU A 143 9.20 -26.90 -20.77
C GLU A 143 9.83 -26.71 -19.38
N PRO A 144 11.13 -26.39 -19.25
CA PRO A 144 11.72 -26.12 -17.93
C PRO A 144 11.05 -24.95 -17.20
N LEU A 145 10.58 -23.93 -17.91
CA LEU A 145 9.90 -22.77 -17.29
C LEU A 145 8.49 -23.13 -16.82
N VAL A 146 7.77 -23.96 -17.59
CA VAL A 146 6.44 -24.47 -17.22
C VAL A 146 6.50 -25.23 -15.89
N GLU A 147 7.53 -26.04 -15.70
CA GLU A 147 7.70 -26.86 -14.51
C GLU A 147 8.22 -26.06 -13.32
N ASN A 148 9.27 -25.25 -13.56
CA ASN A 148 10.09 -24.68 -12.50
C ASN A 148 9.79 -23.22 -12.17
N TYR A 149 9.31 -22.39 -13.10
CA TYR A 149 9.22 -20.93 -12.88
C TYR A 149 8.42 -20.57 -11.61
N PHE A 150 7.26 -21.18 -11.43
CA PHE A 150 6.41 -20.89 -10.27
C PHE A 150 6.81 -21.67 -9.00
N ARG A 151 7.57 -22.77 -9.12
CA ARG A 151 7.77 -23.74 -8.02
C ARG A 151 9.18 -23.78 -7.46
N HIS A 152 10.18 -23.46 -8.28
CA HIS A 152 11.58 -23.66 -7.94
C HIS A 152 12.14 -22.46 -7.16
N PRO A 153 12.96 -22.68 -6.11
CA PRO A 153 13.50 -21.60 -5.28
C PRO A 153 14.28 -20.51 -6.01
N ALA A 154 14.91 -20.85 -7.14
CA ALA A 154 15.62 -19.88 -7.98
C ALA A 154 14.73 -18.73 -8.47
N TYR A 155 13.42 -18.96 -8.60
CA TYR A 155 12.46 -17.99 -9.15
C TYR A 155 11.57 -17.34 -8.08
N HIS A 156 11.84 -17.55 -6.79
CA HIS A 156 11.02 -17.01 -5.70
C HIS A 156 10.82 -15.49 -5.76
N ASN A 157 11.87 -14.75 -6.13
CA ASN A 157 11.86 -13.29 -6.19
C ASN A 157 11.48 -12.74 -7.56
N TYR A 158 10.99 -13.58 -8.48
CA TYR A 158 10.52 -13.19 -9.81
C TYR A 158 9.02 -12.92 -9.75
N PRO A 159 8.46 -12.07 -10.63
CA PRO A 159 7.03 -11.79 -10.63
C PRO A 159 6.22 -13.04 -10.99
N VAL A 160 5.04 -13.15 -10.38
CA VAL A 160 4.09 -14.21 -10.73
C VAL A 160 3.49 -13.94 -12.11
N VAL A 161 3.40 -14.98 -12.95
CA VAL A 161 2.83 -14.91 -14.30
C VAL A 161 1.73 -15.93 -14.49
N GLY A 162 0.88 -15.73 -15.51
CA GLY A 162 -0.26 -16.60 -15.77
C GLY A 162 -1.40 -16.42 -14.76
N VAL A 163 -1.50 -15.23 -14.18
CA VAL A 163 -2.56 -14.86 -13.23
C VAL A 163 -3.60 -14.01 -13.95
N SER A 164 -4.88 -14.35 -13.77
CA SER A 164 -6.01 -13.57 -14.27
C SER A 164 -6.39 -12.43 -13.32
N TRP A 165 -7.09 -11.42 -13.84
CA TRP A 165 -7.62 -10.31 -13.04
C TRP A 165 -8.46 -10.78 -11.83
N LEU A 166 -9.26 -11.83 -12.01
CA LEU A 166 -10.07 -12.42 -10.92
C LEU A 166 -9.19 -13.02 -9.82
N GLN A 167 -8.10 -13.69 -10.20
CA GLN A 167 -7.14 -14.27 -9.25
C GLN A 167 -6.36 -13.18 -8.52
N ALA A 168 -5.96 -12.11 -9.21
CA ALA A 168 -5.26 -10.97 -8.62
C ALA A 168 -6.14 -10.24 -7.58
N ASN A 169 -7.43 -10.03 -7.86
CA ASN A 169 -8.36 -9.49 -6.87
C ASN A 169 -8.58 -10.43 -5.67
N ALA A 170 -8.70 -11.73 -5.91
CA ALA A 170 -8.82 -12.70 -4.82
C ALA A 170 -7.57 -12.69 -3.91
N TYR A 171 -6.38 -12.54 -4.50
CA TYR A 171 -5.13 -12.36 -3.76
C TYR A 171 -5.14 -11.08 -2.91
N ALA A 172 -5.61 -9.95 -3.45
CA ALA A 172 -5.72 -8.69 -2.71
C ALA A 172 -6.70 -8.80 -1.51
N SER A 173 -7.85 -9.45 -1.70
CA SER A 173 -8.79 -9.73 -0.60
C SER A 173 -8.16 -10.62 0.47
N TRP A 174 -7.50 -11.71 0.06
CA TRP A 174 -6.77 -12.59 0.99
C TRP A 174 -5.69 -11.84 1.78
N ARG A 175 -4.90 -11.01 1.10
CA ARG A 175 -3.84 -10.21 1.75
C ARG A 175 -4.42 -9.25 2.78
N THR A 176 -5.57 -8.64 2.48
CA THR A 176 -6.29 -7.80 3.44
C THR A 176 -6.58 -8.56 4.72
N ASP A 177 -7.18 -9.75 4.60
CA ASP A 177 -7.54 -10.57 5.75
C ASP A 177 -6.31 -10.99 6.55
N ARG A 178 -5.26 -11.48 5.88
CA ARG A 178 -4.03 -11.92 6.54
C ARG A 178 -3.29 -10.81 7.26
N VAL A 179 -3.17 -9.63 6.65
CA VAL A 179 -2.48 -8.50 7.27
C VAL A 179 -3.29 -8.00 8.46
N ASN A 180 -4.62 -7.87 8.33
CA ASN A 180 -5.47 -7.43 9.44
C ASN A 180 -5.52 -8.43 10.59
N GLU A 181 -5.54 -9.73 10.29
CA GLU A 181 -5.40 -10.80 11.28
C GLU A 181 -4.09 -10.63 12.07
N GLN A 182 -2.96 -10.44 11.37
CA GLN A 182 -1.66 -10.23 12.00
C GLN A 182 -1.65 -8.94 12.86
N GLN A 183 -2.28 -7.86 12.41
CA GLN A 183 -2.39 -6.62 13.21
C GLN A 183 -3.20 -6.85 14.49
N LEU A 184 -4.31 -7.60 14.43
CA LEU A 184 -5.11 -7.94 15.60
C LEU A 184 -4.36 -8.85 16.59
N ILE A 185 -3.60 -9.82 16.08
CA ILE A 185 -2.74 -10.69 16.90
C ILE A 185 -1.64 -9.86 17.58
N ASN A 186 -0.95 -9.01 16.82
CA ASN A 186 0.10 -8.13 17.34
C ASN A 186 -0.43 -7.13 18.37
N ALA A 187 -1.67 -6.69 18.21
CA ALA A 187 -2.35 -5.81 19.16
C ALA A 187 -2.91 -6.57 20.39
N GLY A 188 -2.90 -7.91 20.37
CA GLY A 188 -3.33 -8.76 21.49
C GLY A 188 -4.84 -8.99 21.56
N TYR A 189 -5.59 -8.78 20.48
CA TYR A 189 -7.05 -8.96 20.44
C TYR A 189 -7.50 -10.28 19.81
N LEU A 190 -6.59 -10.97 19.11
CA LEU A 190 -6.82 -12.27 18.52
C LEU A 190 -5.69 -13.22 18.95
N ASP A 191 -6.01 -14.48 19.21
CA ASP A 191 -5.00 -15.52 19.39
C ASP A 191 -4.49 -16.06 18.06
N TYR A 192 -3.22 -16.44 18.02
CA TYR A 192 -2.66 -17.11 16.85
C TYR A 192 -3.19 -18.53 16.75
N ASP A 193 -3.91 -18.81 15.67
CA ASP A 193 -4.48 -20.12 15.38
C ASP A 193 -3.78 -20.79 14.18
N PRO A 194 -2.93 -21.80 14.41
CA PRO A 194 -2.28 -22.55 13.34
C PRO A 194 -3.22 -23.55 12.63
N ASP A 195 -4.40 -23.83 13.19
CA ASP A 195 -5.30 -24.91 12.75
C ASP A 195 -6.62 -24.39 12.14
N GLN A 196 -6.62 -23.14 11.66
CA GLN A 196 -7.75 -22.54 10.93
C GLN A 196 -8.23 -23.42 9.76
N LYS A 197 -9.54 -23.65 9.69
CA LYS A 197 -10.22 -24.40 8.62
C LYS A 197 -11.54 -23.75 8.24
N ASP A 198 -11.88 -23.78 6.95
CA ASP A 198 -13.17 -23.35 6.40
C ASP A 198 -13.73 -22.05 7.00
N ASP A 199 -14.92 -22.09 7.59
CA ASP A 199 -15.65 -20.94 8.16
C ASP A 199 -14.97 -20.35 9.40
N ASN A 200 -14.01 -21.06 10.01
CA ASN A 200 -13.23 -20.54 11.14
C ASN A 200 -12.03 -19.70 10.69
N SER A 201 -11.78 -19.61 9.37
CA SER A 201 -10.76 -18.71 8.82
C SER A 201 -11.11 -17.24 9.06
N PHE A 202 -10.08 -16.44 9.32
CA PHE A 202 -10.27 -15.02 9.58
C PHE A 202 -10.71 -14.29 8.31
N ASN A 203 -11.75 -13.47 8.44
CA ASN A 203 -12.20 -12.52 7.43
C ASN A 203 -12.50 -11.18 8.09
N THR A 204 -11.96 -10.10 7.53
CA THR A 204 -12.04 -8.74 8.09
C THR A 204 -13.49 -8.26 8.19
N GLU A 205 -14.31 -8.50 7.16
CA GLU A 205 -15.72 -8.09 7.12
C GLU A 205 -16.57 -8.91 8.09
N ALA A 206 -16.32 -10.23 8.16
CA ALA A 206 -16.98 -11.10 9.13
C ALA A 206 -16.62 -10.72 10.58
N TYR A 207 -15.38 -10.29 10.82
CA TYR A 207 -14.94 -9.79 12.11
C TYR A 207 -15.64 -8.49 12.49
N LEU A 208 -15.68 -7.52 11.58
CA LEU A 208 -16.30 -6.21 11.79
C LEU A 208 -17.83 -6.30 11.95
N SER A 209 -18.49 -7.20 11.22
CA SER A 209 -19.93 -7.48 11.38
C SER A 209 -20.25 -8.30 12.65
N GLY A 210 -19.23 -8.78 13.35
CA GLY A 210 -19.36 -9.56 14.57
C GLY A 210 -19.74 -11.03 14.36
N GLN A 211 -19.82 -11.49 13.10
CA GLN A 211 -20.16 -12.86 12.71
C GLN A 211 -19.00 -13.84 12.92
N TYR A 212 -17.76 -13.36 12.94
CA TYR A 212 -16.58 -14.18 13.23
C TYR A 212 -16.59 -14.71 14.66
N LYS A 213 -16.45 -16.04 14.80
CA LYS A 213 -16.51 -16.80 16.07
C LYS A 213 -15.17 -17.45 16.46
N GLY A 214 -14.05 -17.09 15.82
CA GLY A 214 -12.75 -17.67 16.13
C GLY A 214 -12.22 -17.29 17.52
N LEU A 215 -10.93 -17.56 17.77
CA LEU A 215 -10.26 -17.36 19.06
C LEU A 215 -10.01 -15.87 19.36
N VAL A 216 -11.09 -15.13 19.61
CA VAL A 216 -11.04 -13.73 20.04
C VAL A 216 -10.72 -13.69 21.54
N LYS A 217 -9.68 -12.94 21.93
CA LYS A 217 -9.33 -12.69 23.34
C LYS A 217 -10.36 -11.82 24.03
N GLU A 218 -10.11 -11.50 25.30
CA GLU A 218 -10.75 -10.36 25.95
C GLU A 218 -10.65 -9.14 25.03
N GLY A 219 -11.81 -8.65 24.59
CA GLY A 219 -11.89 -7.52 23.68
C GLY A 219 -11.35 -6.23 24.31
N LYS A 220 -11.40 -5.16 23.55
CA LYS A 220 -11.05 -3.83 24.03
C LYS A 220 -12.06 -3.38 25.10
N LYS A 221 -11.60 -2.66 26.13
CA LYS A 221 -12.50 -2.07 27.13
C LYS A 221 -13.55 -1.18 26.45
N ASP A 222 -14.82 -1.41 26.77
CA ASP A 222 -15.93 -0.59 26.31
C ASP A 222 -16.25 0.48 27.36
N LEU A 223 -16.23 1.76 26.97
CA LEU A 223 -16.63 2.85 27.86
C LEU A 223 -18.16 3.09 27.86
N ASN A 224 -18.93 2.35 27.07
CA ASN A 224 -20.39 2.47 27.08
C ASN A 224 -20.97 2.07 28.45
N PRO A 225 -21.76 2.93 29.11
CA PRO A 225 -22.31 2.64 30.44
C PRO A 225 -23.36 1.51 30.45
N ASN A 226 -23.95 1.17 29.31
CA ASN A 226 -24.90 0.07 29.15
C ASN A 226 -24.28 -1.21 28.57
N GLY A 227 -22.97 -1.21 28.29
CA GLY A 227 -22.27 -2.34 27.68
C GLY A 227 -21.83 -3.40 28.69
N THR A 228 -21.33 -4.52 28.18
CA THR A 228 -20.71 -5.60 28.97
C THR A 228 -19.32 -5.24 29.52
N GLY A 229 -18.87 -4.00 29.31
CA GLY A 229 -17.54 -3.50 29.71
C GLY A 229 -16.41 -3.84 28.74
N VAL A 230 -16.69 -4.70 27.73
CA VAL A 230 -15.73 -5.16 26.73
C VAL A 230 -16.40 -5.17 25.35
N ARG A 231 -15.69 -4.68 24.33
CA ARG A 231 -16.13 -4.60 22.93
C ARG A 231 -15.07 -5.15 21.97
N LYS A 232 -15.52 -5.59 20.79
CA LYS A 232 -14.63 -5.93 19.68
C LYS A 232 -13.92 -4.68 19.13
N VAL A 233 -12.80 -4.88 18.46
CA VAL A 233 -12.09 -3.82 17.73
C VAL A 233 -12.98 -3.35 16.59
N ARG A 234 -13.12 -2.03 16.44
CA ARG A 234 -13.86 -1.37 15.36
C ARG A 234 -12.86 -0.80 14.37
N TYR A 235 -13.29 -0.55 13.14
CA TYR A 235 -12.43 0.10 12.13
C TYR A 235 -11.88 1.45 12.62
N GLY A 236 -12.72 2.26 13.28
CA GLY A 236 -12.32 3.55 13.87
C GLY A 236 -11.29 3.46 15.01
N ASP A 237 -10.93 2.26 15.46
CA ASP A 237 -9.83 2.09 16.42
C ASP A 237 -8.44 2.32 15.79
N GLY A 238 -8.34 2.38 14.46
CA GLY A 238 -7.10 2.64 13.73
C GLY A 238 -6.07 1.51 13.81
N ILE A 239 -6.49 0.31 14.21
CA ILE A 239 -5.64 -0.89 14.27
C ILE A 239 -5.67 -1.62 12.93
N LEU A 240 -6.85 -1.71 12.32
CA LEU A 240 -7.06 -2.36 11.04
C LEU A 240 -6.65 -1.45 9.90
N LEU A 241 -6.11 -2.04 8.84
CA LEU A 241 -5.79 -1.36 7.60
C LEU A 241 -6.97 -1.45 6.61
N PRO A 242 -7.11 -0.47 5.70
CA PRO A 242 -8.03 -0.54 4.57
C PRO A 242 -7.78 -1.77 3.70
N HIS A 243 -8.77 -2.10 2.88
CA HIS A 243 -8.68 -3.21 1.93
C HIS A 243 -7.63 -2.95 0.85
N TYR A 244 -6.83 -3.98 0.54
CA TYR A 244 -5.99 -4.02 -0.63
C TYR A 244 -6.85 -4.25 -1.87
N ARG A 245 -6.50 -3.60 -2.96
CA ARG A 245 -7.17 -3.73 -4.26
C ARG A 245 -6.17 -3.47 -5.38
N LEU A 246 -6.56 -3.82 -6.59
CA LEU A 246 -5.85 -3.37 -7.78
C LEU A 246 -5.96 -1.83 -7.92
N PRO A 247 -4.90 -1.17 -8.40
CA PRO A 247 -4.95 0.25 -8.69
C PRO A 247 -5.91 0.53 -9.83
N THR A 248 -6.47 1.74 -9.84
CA THR A 248 -7.11 2.25 -11.05
C THR A 248 -6.04 2.62 -12.08
N GLU A 249 -6.41 2.68 -13.36
CA GLU A 249 -5.48 3.08 -14.42
C GLU A 249 -4.84 4.45 -14.15
N ALA A 250 -5.63 5.42 -13.66
CA ALA A 250 -5.12 6.74 -13.30
C ALA A 250 -4.17 6.72 -12.10
N GLU A 251 -4.42 5.87 -11.10
CA GLU A 251 -3.51 5.68 -9.96
C GLU A 251 -2.21 5.03 -10.41
N TRP A 252 -2.30 4.03 -11.29
CA TRP A 252 -1.14 3.32 -11.82
C TRP A 252 -0.28 4.23 -12.70
N GLU A 253 -0.86 4.98 -13.64
CA GLU A 253 -0.10 5.90 -14.50
C GLU A 253 0.53 7.04 -13.68
N TYR A 254 -0.21 7.60 -12.72
CA TYR A 254 0.32 8.62 -11.81
C TYR A 254 1.53 8.11 -11.03
N ALA A 255 1.41 6.91 -10.46
CA ALA A 255 2.47 6.27 -9.71
C ALA A 255 3.66 5.91 -10.60
N ALA A 256 3.42 5.41 -11.82
CA ALA A 256 4.45 5.04 -12.78
C ALA A 256 5.29 6.25 -13.19
N LEU A 257 4.64 7.35 -13.60
CA LEU A 257 5.32 8.56 -14.05
C LEU A 257 6.18 9.19 -12.95
N GLY A 258 5.78 9.09 -11.67
CA GLY A 258 6.57 9.57 -10.55
C GLY A 258 7.07 11.00 -10.75
N LEU A 259 6.17 11.98 -10.83
CA LEU A 259 6.53 13.34 -11.28
C LEU A 259 7.16 14.23 -10.18
N ILE A 260 7.32 13.73 -8.95
CA ILE A 260 7.80 14.49 -7.80
C ILE A 260 9.14 15.18 -8.10
N GLY A 261 10.12 14.45 -8.65
CA GLY A 261 11.44 14.99 -8.96
C GLY A 261 11.43 16.08 -10.03
N ASN A 262 10.37 16.15 -10.84
CA ASN A 262 10.21 17.11 -11.94
C ASN A 262 9.30 18.30 -11.58
N THR A 263 8.82 18.36 -10.32
CA THR A 263 8.02 19.48 -9.84
C THR A 263 8.92 20.64 -9.41
N VAL A 264 8.71 21.82 -10.01
CA VAL A 264 9.35 23.08 -9.61
C VAL A 264 8.25 24.11 -9.37
N ASN A 265 8.18 24.66 -8.16
CA ASN A 265 7.17 25.67 -7.77
C ASN A 265 5.72 25.23 -8.07
N ASN A 266 5.36 23.99 -7.72
CA ASN A 266 4.03 23.40 -7.97
C ASN A 266 3.66 23.26 -9.45
N ARG A 267 4.65 23.24 -10.35
CA ARG A 267 4.45 22.98 -11.78
C ARG A 267 5.36 21.84 -12.21
N VAL A 268 4.81 20.90 -12.95
CA VAL A 268 5.60 19.87 -13.63
C VAL A 268 6.25 20.56 -14.83
N ALA A 269 7.58 20.73 -14.78
CA ALA A 269 8.32 21.39 -15.85
C ALA A 269 8.37 20.52 -17.10
N ASP A 270 8.72 19.25 -16.93
CA ASP A 270 8.88 18.28 -18.01
C ASP A 270 7.99 17.06 -17.79
N ARG A 271 7.18 16.73 -18.79
CA ARG A 271 6.39 15.49 -18.82
C ARG A 271 7.32 14.32 -19.16
N LYS A 272 7.22 13.22 -18.42
CA LYS A 272 7.97 11.99 -18.68
C LYS A 272 7.16 11.08 -19.60
N VAL A 273 7.85 10.30 -20.44
CA VAL A 273 7.27 9.20 -21.23
C VAL A 273 7.40 7.88 -20.49
N TYR A 274 8.46 7.73 -19.71
CA TYR A 274 8.77 6.55 -18.89
C TYR A 274 8.83 6.92 -17.40
N PRO A 275 8.87 5.93 -16.48
CA PRO A 275 9.04 6.18 -15.04
C PRO A 275 10.34 6.91 -14.65
N TRP A 276 11.32 6.97 -15.56
CA TRP A 276 12.59 7.68 -15.39
C TRP A 276 12.67 8.91 -16.31
N ASN A 277 13.65 9.77 -16.03
CA ASN A 277 13.97 10.90 -16.88
C ASN A 277 14.68 10.42 -18.16
N GLY A 278 14.20 10.87 -19.32
CA GLY A 278 14.72 10.50 -20.62
C GLY A 278 13.64 9.96 -21.56
N LYS A 279 13.97 9.87 -22.85
CA LYS A 279 13.08 9.39 -23.91
C LYS A 279 13.37 7.95 -24.36
N GLY A 280 14.38 7.32 -23.77
CA GLY A 280 14.84 5.99 -24.19
C GLY A 280 14.91 5.01 -23.04
N LEU A 281 15.07 3.73 -23.38
CA LEU A 281 15.24 2.62 -22.44
C LEU A 281 16.65 2.53 -21.85
N ARG A 282 17.55 3.48 -22.15
CA ARG A 282 18.95 3.49 -21.71
C ARG A 282 19.23 4.67 -20.81
N SER A 283 20.05 4.45 -19.80
CA SER A 283 20.47 5.48 -18.86
C SER A 283 21.49 6.43 -19.50
N ASP A 284 21.32 7.72 -19.22
CA ASP A 284 22.27 8.79 -19.51
C ASP A 284 23.25 9.05 -18.34
N ASN A 285 23.09 8.33 -17.23
CA ASN A 285 23.93 8.48 -16.05
C ASN A 285 25.37 8.05 -16.34
N LYS A 286 26.35 8.91 -16.03
CA LYS A 286 27.79 8.65 -16.25
C LYS A 286 28.28 7.29 -15.75
N LYS A 287 27.71 6.77 -14.66
CA LYS A 287 28.11 5.49 -14.06
C LYS A 287 27.53 4.27 -14.80
N HIS A 288 26.35 4.42 -15.39
CA HIS A 288 25.58 3.34 -16.01
C HIS A 288 25.21 3.71 -17.46
N TYR A 289 26.07 4.47 -18.12
CA TYR A 289 25.77 5.08 -19.40
C TYR A 289 25.53 4.01 -20.45
N GLY A 290 24.38 4.08 -21.13
CA GLY A 290 23.99 3.12 -22.15
C GLY A 290 23.42 1.80 -21.62
N SER A 291 23.45 1.56 -20.30
CA SER A 291 22.79 0.41 -19.69
C SER A 291 21.28 0.56 -19.78
N TYR A 292 20.58 -0.54 -20.00
CA TYR A 292 19.12 -0.55 -19.99
C TYR A 292 18.57 -0.38 -18.57
N VAL A 293 17.46 0.34 -18.44
CA VAL A 293 16.84 0.69 -17.15
C VAL A 293 15.53 -0.07 -16.89
N ALA A 294 15.16 -0.97 -17.79
CA ALA A 294 13.97 -1.81 -17.69
C ALA A 294 14.14 -3.06 -18.56
N ASN A 295 13.39 -4.11 -18.20
CA ASN A 295 13.34 -5.36 -18.94
C ASN A 295 12.34 -5.26 -20.10
N PHE A 296 12.83 -5.21 -21.33
CA PHE A 296 12.00 -5.09 -22.53
C PHE A 296 12.60 -5.86 -23.70
N LYS A 297 11.73 -6.45 -24.51
CA LYS A 297 12.14 -6.98 -25.81
C LYS A 297 12.55 -5.85 -26.75
N ILE A 298 13.82 -5.83 -27.14
CA ILE A 298 14.41 -4.74 -27.94
C ILE A 298 14.05 -4.85 -29.41
N GLY A 299 13.94 -6.07 -29.93
CA GLY A 299 13.70 -6.29 -31.35
C GLY A 299 13.16 -7.68 -31.66
N GLN A 300 12.73 -7.86 -32.89
CA GLN A 300 12.32 -9.19 -33.36
C GLN A 300 13.52 -10.14 -33.34
N GLY A 301 13.43 -11.20 -32.55
CA GLY A 301 14.48 -12.21 -32.42
C GLY A 301 15.58 -11.86 -31.41
N ASP A 302 15.66 -10.61 -30.95
CA ASP A 302 16.58 -10.19 -29.90
C ASP A 302 15.85 -10.05 -28.55
N TYR A 303 16.00 -11.09 -27.73
CA TYR A 303 15.39 -11.21 -26.40
C TYR A 303 16.39 -11.06 -25.26
N MET A 304 17.69 -10.99 -25.56
CA MET A 304 18.71 -11.07 -24.51
C MET A 304 20.05 -10.46 -24.88
N GLY A 305 20.28 -10.03 -26.13
CA GLY A 305 21.55 -9.52 -26.58
C GLY A 305 22.58 -10.59 -26.93
N VAL A 306 23.86 -10.21 -26.85
CA VAL A 306 24.98 -11.07 -27.22
C VAL A 306 25.49 -11.82 -25.98
N ALA A 307 25.97 -13.05 -26.17
CA ALA A 307 26.54 -13.82 -25.07
C ALA A 307 27.66 -13.04 -24.35
N GLY A 308 27.55 -12.92 -23.02
CA GLY A 308 28.50 -12.18 -22.17
C GLY A 308 28.14 -10.72 -21.93
N ASP A 309 27.22 -10.15 -22.73
CA ASP A 309 26.70 -8.79 -22.54
C ASP A 309 25.20 -8.79 -22.85
N LEU A 310 24.43 -9.26 -21.86
CA LEU A 310 22.99 -9.31 -21.98
C LEU A 310 22.44 -7.89 -22.09
N ASN A 311 21.56 -7.62 -23.05
CA ASN A 311 21.11 -6.26 -23.34
C ASN A 311 20.54 -5.57 -22.08
N ASP A 312 19.43 -6.08 -21.56
CA ASP A 312 18.76 -5.62 -20.34
C ASP A 312 19.09 -6.45 -19.10
N GLY A 313 19.83 -7.54 -19.27
CA GLY A 313 20.28 -8.37 -18.16
C GLY A 313 19.34 -9.51 -17.80
N ALA A 314 18.22 -9.69 -18.52
CA ALA A 314 17.30 -10.79 -18.28
C ALA A 314 16.70 -11.34 -19.58
N SER A 315 16.80 -12.66 -19.80
CA SER A 315 16.19 -13.33 -20.96
C SER A 315 14.69 -13.63 -20.82
N ILE A 316 14.21 -13.56 -19.58
CA ILE A 316 12.84 -13.81 -19.12
C ILE A 316 12.50 -12.65 -18.15
N PRO A 317 11.40 -12.67 -17.38
CA PRO A 317 11.24 -11.69 -16.31
C PRO A 317 12.47 -11.67 -15.40
N ALA A 318 12.87 -10.49 -14.96
CA ALA A 318 13.89 -10.26 -13.96
C ALA A 318 13.26 -10.35 -12.56
N PRO A 319 14.08 -10.52 -11.50
CA PRO A 319 13.61 -10.35 -10.13
C PRO A 319 12.88 -9.02 -9.92
N VAL A 320 11.86 -9.00 -9.06
CA VAL A 320 10.93 -7.87 -8.89
C VAL A 320 11.58 -6.57 -8.39
N MET A 321 12.77 -6.66 -7.77
CA MET A 321 13.59 -5.51 -7.33
C MET A 321 14.79 -5.24 -8.27
N SER A 322 14.70 -5.67 -9.53
CA SER A 322 15.70 -5.34 -10.54
C SER A 322 15.54 -3.91 -11.03
N TYR A 323 16.62 -3.36 -11.61
CA TYR A 323 16.69 -1.98 -12.12
C TYR A 323 16.51 -0.91 -11.02
N TRP A 324 16.36 0.34 -11.43
CA TRP A 324 16.25 1.47 -10.52
C TRP A 324 14.78 1.79 -10.24
N PRO A 325 14.42 2.10 -8.98
CA PRO A 325 13.08 2.55 -8.67
C PRO A 325 12.83 3.95 -9.24
N ASN A 326 11.56 4.28 -9.44
CA ASN A 326 11.14 5.63 -9.80
C ASN A 326 11.17 6.59 -8.60
N ASP A 327 10.74 7.84 -8.80
CA ASP A 327 10.76 8.90 -7.79
C ASP A 327 9.99 8.56 -6.51
N PHE A 328 8.99 7.66 -6.58
CA PHE A 328 8.23 7.19 -5.43
C PHE A 328 8.90 6.01 -4.70
N GLY A 329 9.87 5.32 -5.34
CA GLY A 329 10.45 4.09 -4.82
C GLY A 329 9.84 2.81 -5.43
N LEU A 330 9.07 2.92 -6.51
CA LEU A 330 8.43 1.79 -7.17
C LEU A 330 9.36 1.17 -8.23
N TYR A 331 9.46 -0.16 -8.26
CA TYR A 331 10.28 -0.92 -9.20
C TYR A 331 9.43 -1.45 -10.35
N ASN A 332 10.06 -1.61 -11.53
CA ASN A 332 9.48 -2.29 -12.69
C ASN A 332 8.13 -1.77 -13.20
N MET A 333 7.73 -0.54 -12.85
CA MET A 333 6.52 0.12 -13.41
C MET A 333 6.53 0.24 -14.94
N ALA A 334 7.67 0.02 -15.59
CA ALA A 334 7.77 -0.15 -17.03
C ALA A 334 8.64 -1.37 -17.35
N GLY A 335 8.06 -2.35 -18.05
CA GLY A 335 8.74 -3.57 -18.48
C GLY A 335 8.48 -4.73 -17.53
N ASN A 336 9.31 -5.77 -17.63
CA ASN A 336 9.23 -7.00 -16.84
C ASN A 336 7.94 -7.82 -17.05
N VAL A 337 6.86 -7.56 -16.31
CA VAL A 337 5.54 -8.11 -16.60
C VAL A 337 4.50 -6.99 -16.70
N SER A 338 3.44 -7.22 -17.49
CA SER A 338 2.32 -6.27 -17.54
C SER A 338 1.45 -6.40 -16.30
N GLU A 339 0.95 -5.27 -15.80
CA GLU A 339 0.12 -5.16 -14.60
C GLU A 339 -1.29 -4.64 -14.89
#